data_AF-A0A6A4QR64-F1
#
_entry.id   AF-A0A6A4QR64-F1
#
_cell.length_a   1.000
_cell.length_b   1.000
_cell.length_c   1.000
_cell.angle_alpha   90.00
_cell.angle_beta   90.00
_cell.angle_gamma   90.00
#
_symmetry.space_group_name_H-M   'P 1'
#
loop_
_entity.id
_entity.type
_entity.pdbx_description
1 polymer ?
#
loop_
_entity_poly.entity_id
_entity_poly.type
_entity_poly.pdbx_seq_one_letter_code
_entity_poly.pdbx_strand_id
1 'polypeptide(L)'
;MKSKTQFTITNTLKVGMEDEGDCKKVTDPRFSKCQLSHKGFPSEVYDIEWDVIMVDAPTGYFDGAPGRMSAIYTAGLIARNKEHGETDVFVHDVDRKVEDKFSKAFLCEGYLREQQGRIRHFTIPSHRARLGRPFCP
;
A
#
# COMPACT_ATOMS: atom_id res chain seq x y z
N MET A 1 -5.38 29.33 11.03
CA MET A 1 -6.50 28.40 10.71
C MET A 1 -6.47 28.11 9.21
N LYS A 2 -5.82 27.04 8.76
CA LYS A 2 -5.95 26.57 7.37
C LYS A 2 -6.79 25.30 7.40
N SER A 3 -7.87 25.36 6.63
CA SER A 3 -8.93 24.36 6.52
C SER A 3 -8.38 22.94 6.48
N LYS A 4 -8.85 22.09 7.40
CA LYS A 4 -8.79 20.64 7.25
C LYS A 4 -9.71 20.29 6.08
N THR A 5 -9.19 20.35 4.86
CA THR A 5 -9.90 19.83 3.70
C THR A 5 -10.12 18.34 3.96
N GLN A 6 -11.37 17.98 4.21
CA GLN A 6 -11.82 16.61 4.38
C GLN A 6 -11.59 15.91 3.04
N PHE A 7 -10.44 15.24 2.92
CA PHE A 7 -10.12 14.42 1.75
C PHE A 7 -11.14 13.28 1.69
N THR A 8 -12.08 13.38 0.76
CA THR A 8 -13.01 12.30 0.46
C THR A 8 -12.25 11.13 -0.18
N ILE A 9 -12.70 9.89 0.07
CA ILE A 9 -12.07 8.65 -0.40
C ILE A 9 -11.84 8.64 -1.93
N THR A 10 -12.74 9.27 -2.67
CA THR A 10 -12.65 9.44 -4.13
C THR A 10 -11.48 10.33 -4.56
N ASN A 11 -11.10 11.33 -3.74
CA ASN A 11 -9.96 12.19 -4.01
C ASN A 11 -8.64 11.45 -3.72
N THR A 12 -8.62 10.58 -2.72
CA THR A 12 -7.45 9.75 -2.37
C THR A 12 -7.14 8.71 -3.46
N LEU A 13 -8.16 8.08 -4.04
CA LEU A 13 -8.00 7.21 -5.22
C LEU A 13 -7.41 7.99 -6.40
N LYS A 14 -7.93 9.18 -6.71
CA LYS A 14 -7.44 10.00 -7.83
C LYS A 14 -5.97 10.39 -7.66
N VAL A 15 -5.59 10.97 -6.52
CA VAL A 15 -4.21 11.37 -6.23
C VAL A 15 -3.24 10.17 -6.23
N GLY A 16 -3.71 9.01 -5.78
CA GLY A 16 -2.89 7.80 -5.76
C GLY A 16 -2.72 7.12 -7.13
N MET A 17 -3.73 7.21 -7.99
CA MET A 17 -3.79 6.49 -9.27
C MET A 17 -3.26 7.29 -10.46
N GLU A 18 -2.75 8.51 -10.25
CA GLU A 18 -2.04 9.25 -11.30
C GLU A 18 -0.74 8.50 -11.66
N ASP A 19 -0.65 8.02 -12.90
CA ASP A 19 0.37 7.06 -13.36
C ASP A 19 1.82 7.62 -13.34
N GLU A 20 1.99 8.95 -13.37
CA GLU A 20 3.29 9.63 -13.24
C GLU A 20 3.49 10.32 -11.88
N GLY A 21 2.54 10.14 -10.95
CA GLY A 21 2.58 10.75 -9.63
C GLY A 21 3.67 10.17 -8.73
N ASP A 22 4.02 10.92 -7.68
CA ASP A 22 5.00 10.47 -6.67
C ASP A 22 4.62 9.13 -5.99
N CYS A 23 3.36 8.72 -6.09
CA CYS A 23 2.85 7.45 -5.55
C CYS A 23 3.24 6.20 -6.34
N LYS A 24 3.70 6.32 -7.59
CA LYS A 24 4.19 5.18 -8.39
C LYS A 24 5.72 5.05 -8.40
N LYS A 25 6.43 5.85 -7.59
CA LYS A 25 7.88 5.76 -7.41
C LYS A 25 8.21 4.90 -6.19
N VAL A 26 9.00 3.85 -6.39
CA VAL A 26 9.50 3.04 -5.28
C VAL A 26 10.65 3.80 -4.62
N THR A 27 10.40 4.27 -3.41
CA THR A 27 11.33 5.01 -2.57
C THR A 27 11.26 4.45 -1.15
N ASP A 28 12.23 4.79 -0.31
CA ASP A 28 12.12 4.51 1.12
C ASP A 28 10.82 5.17 1.67
N PRO A 29 9.94 4.42 2.36
CA PRO A 29 8.69 4.96 2.89
C PRO A 29 8.86 6.25 3.71
N ARG A 30 9.99 6.39 4.43
CA ARG A 30 10.32 7.54 5.28
C ARG A 30 10.48 8.83 4.47
N PHE A 31 10.96 8.71 3.24
CA PHE A 31 11.28 9.84 2.36
C PHE A 31 10.32 10.00 1.17
N SER A 32 9.35 9.08 1.01
CA SER A 32 8.37 9.15 -0.07
C SER A 32 7.61 10.50 -0.06
N LYS A 33 7.45 11.08 -1.25
CA LYS A 33 6.65 12.30 -1.47
C LYS A 33 5.16 12.02 -1.59
N CYS A 34 4.78 10.75 -1.78
CA CYS A 34 3.38 10.36 -1.83
C CYS A 34 2.70 10.56 -0.47
N GLN A 35 1.55 11.22 -0.47
CA GLN A 35 0.76 11.48 0.74
C GLN A 35 0.21 10.22 1.41
N LEU A 36 0.19 9.10 0.69
CA LEU A 36 -0.21 7.79 1.23
C LEU A 36 0.87 7.14 2.08
N SER A 37 2.14 7.57 1.98
CA SER A 37 3.22 6.96 2.75
C SER A 37 3.13 7.37 4.22
N HIS A 38 2.93 6.38 5.10
CA HIS A 38 3.07 6.59 6.53
C HIS A 38 4.54 6.80 6.90
N LYS A 39 4.82 7.84 7.70
CA LYS A 39 6.17 8.25 8.12
C LYS A 39 6.39 8.17 9.63
N GLY A 40 5.37 7.79 10.39
CA GLY A 40 5.36 7.84 11.86
C GLY A 40 5.69 6.54 12.58
N PHE A 41 5.95 5.43 11.86
CA PHE A 41 6.34 4.18 12.52
C PHE A 41 7.74 4.27 13.13
N PRO A 42 8.03 3.46 14.17
CA PRO A 42 9.40 3.21 14.63
C PRO A 42 10.30 2.74 13.46
N SER A 43 11.59 3.09 13.52
CA SER A 43 12.57 2.76 12.47
C SER A 43 12.59 1.27 12.12
N GLU A 44 12.45 0.43 13.13
CA GLU A 44 12.45 -1.03 13.05
C GLU A 44 11.39 -1.54 12.06
N VAL A 45 10.23 -0.88 11.97
CA VAL A 45 9.18 -1.29 11.01
C VAL A 45 9.66 -1.15 9.57
N TYR A 46 10.47 -0.13 9.27
CA TYR A 46 11.02 0.11 7.92
C TYR A 46 12.29 -0.69 7.65
N ASP A 47 13.07 -1.00 8.68
CA ASP A 47 14.38 -1.65 8.54
C ASP A 47 14.30 -3.18 8.59
N ILE A 48 13.21 -3.75 9.11
CA ILE A 48 12.97 -5.20 9.10
C ILE A 48 12.61 -5.68 7.69
N GLU A 49 13.25 -6.77 7.25
CA GLU A 49 12.93 -7.48 6.02
C GLU A 49 11.74 -8.43 6.20
N TRP A 50 10.52 -7.88 6.23
CA TRP A 50 9.31 -8.67 6.44
C TRP A 50 9.14 -9.80 5.41
N ASP A 51 8.89 -11.01 5.89
CA ASP A 51 8.45 -12.13 5.05
C ASP A 51 6.95 -12.06 4.80
N VAL A 52 6.18 -11.64 5.82
CA VAL A 52 4.73 -11.52 5.76
C VAL A 52 4.29 -10.18 6.35
N ILE A 53 3.34 -9.52 5.67
CA ILE A 53 2.65 -8.33 6.16
C ILE A 53 1.14 -8.57 6.07
N MET A 54 0.44 -8.49 7.21
CA MET A 54 -1.02 -8.52 7.26
C MET A 54 -1.54 -7.09 7.44
N VAL A 55 -2.26 -6.58 6.43
CA VAL A 55 -2.97 -5.31 6.52
C VAL A 55 -4.38 -5.59 7.00
N ASP A 56 -4.54 -5.47 8.32
CA ASP A 56 -5.83 -5.53 9.01
C ASP A 56 -6.19 -4.17 9.62
N ALA A 57 -7.43 -3.99 10.06
CA ALA A 57 -7.90 -2.70 10.59
C ALA A 57 -8.56 -2.77 11.96
N PRO A 58 -8.60 -1.63 12.68
CA PRO A 58 -9.51 -1.42 13.81
C PRO A 58 -10.97 -1.30 13.33
N THR A 59 -11.92 -1.59 14.22
CA THR A 59 -13.38 -1.62 13.97
C THR A 59 -13.97 -0.24 13.64
N GLY A 60 -14.76 -0.15 12.56
CA GLY A 60 -15.60 1.00 12.22
C GLY A 60 -15.96 1.05 10.73
N TYR A 61 -17.27 1.14 10.40
CA TYR A 61 -17.76 1.28 9.02
C TYR A 61 -18.79 2.41 8.96
N PHE A 62 -18.40 3.55 8.40
CA PHE A 62 -19.29 4.65 8.02
C PHE A 62 -18.63 5.52 6.95
N ASP A 63 -19.44 6.26 6.20
CA ASP A 63 -18.96 7.21 5.21
C ASP A 63 -18.10 8.29 5.88
N GLY A 64 -16.79 8.27 5.60
CA GLY A 64 -15.80 9.18 6.19
C GLY A 64 -14.90 8.56 7.26
N ALA A 65 -15.09 7.28 7.62
CA ALA A 65 -14.12 6.55 8.43
C ALA A 65 -12.75 6.49 7.73
N PRO A 66 -11.62 6.58 8.47
CA PRO A 66 -10.29 6.46 7.88
C PRO A 66 -10.13 5.07 7.23
N GLY A 67 -9.96 5.04 5.92
CA GLY A 67 -9.75 3.80 5.17
C GLY A 67 -8.34 3.24 5.29
N ARG A 68 -8.09 2.08 4.68
CA ARG A 68 -6.81 1.34 4.75
C ARG A 68 -5.78 1.78 3.70
N MET A 69 -6.04 2.85 2.97
CA MET A 69 -5.31 3.26 1.77
C MET A 69 -3.81 3.50 2.06
N SER A 70 -3.50 4.23 3.13
CA SER A 70 -2.12 4.48 3.55
C SER A 70 -1.44 3.20 4.05
N ALA A 71 -2.14 2.35 4.79
CA ALA A 71 -1.58 1.08 5.28
C ALA A 71 -1.26 0.11 4.12
N ILE A 72 -2.19 -0.07 3.18
CA ILE A 72 -1.98 -0.88 1.96
C ILE A 72 -0.78 -0.33 1.16
N TYR A 73 -0.74 0.99 0.96
CA TYR A 73 0.35 1.64 0.23
C TYR A 73 1.71 1.44 0.90
N THR A 74 1.80 1.74 2.20
CA THR A 74 3.04 1.62 2.96
C THR A 74 3.51 0.17 3.07
N ALA A 75 2.61 -0.80 3.28
CA ALA A 75 2.95 -2.22 3.22
C ALA A 75 3.60 -2.59 1.87
N GLY A 76 3.00 -2.11 0.77
CA GLY A 76 3.55 -2.28 -0.57
C GLY A 76 4.92 -1.64 -0.78
N LEU A 77 5.21 -0.47 -0.18
CA LEU A 77 6.54 0.13 -0.26
C LEU A 77 7.56 -0.60 0.60
N ILE A 78 7.20 -1.02 1.82
CA ILE A 78 8.08 -1.80 2.71
C ILE A 78 8.47 -3.09 2.01
N ALA A 79 7.51 -3.86 1.51
CA ALA A 79 7.73 -5.10 0.78
C ALA A 79 8.70 -4.91 -0.42
N ARG A 80 8.51 -3.84 -1.20
CA ARG A 80 9.39 -3.54 -2.34
C ARG A 80 10.81 -3.10 -1.95
N ASN A 81 10.99 -2.56 -0.74
CA ASN A 81 12.28 -2.10 -0.22
C ASN A 81 13.09 -3.22 0.46
N LYS A 82 12.57 -4.45 0.58
CA LYS A 82 13.35 -5.63 0.98
C LYS A 82 14.61 -5.74 0.12
N GLU A 83 15.75 -6.11 0.68
CA GLU A 83 17.01 -6.18 -0.05
C GLU A 83 16.94 -7.28 -1.12
N HIS A 84 16.47 -8.46 -0.71
CA HIS A 84 16.36 -9.64 -1.55
C HIS A 84 15.06 -10.43 -1.30
N GLY A 85 14.64 -11.22 -2.29
CA GLY A 85 13.47 -12.09 -2.18
C GLY A 85 12.13 -11.37 -2.40
N GLU A 86 11.10 -11.88 -1.75
CA GLU A 86 9.71 -11.45 -1.88
C GLU A 86 9.06 -11.34 -0.49
N THR A 87 7.98 -10.58 -0.40
CA THR A 87 7.16 -10.43 0.81
C THR A 87 5.72 -10.77 0.47
N ASP A 88 5.10 -11.63 1.27
CA ASP A 88 3.68 -11.92 1.17
C ASP A 88 2.87 -10.85 1.89
N VAL A 89 1.96 -10.21 1.17
CA VAL A 89 1.07 -9.17 1.70
C VAL A 89 -0.36 -9.65 1.64
N PHE A 90 -1.00 -9.71 2.82
CA PHE A 90 -2.40 -10.07 2.97
C PHE A 90 -3.22 -8.82 3.27
N VAL A 91 -4.33 -8.63 2.56
CA VAL A 91 -5.25 -7.50 2.78
C VAL A 91 -6.63 -8.04 3.14
N HIS A 92 -7.16 -7.62 4.28
CA HIS A 92 -8.50 -7.96 4.73
C HIS A 92 -9.55 -6.92 4.27
N ASP A 93 -10.83 -7.29 4.29
CA ASP A 93 -12.00 -6.49 3.86
C ASP A 93 -11.94 -6.02 2.38
N VAL A 94 -11.43 -6.88 1.49
CA VAL A 94 -11.35 -6.57 0.04
C VAL A 94 -12.68 -6.65 -0.70
N ASP A 95 -13.77 -7.02 -0.03
CA ASP A 95 -15.14 -6.91 -0.53
C ASP A 95 -15.62 -5.44 -0.62
N ARG A 96 -14.93 -4.52 0.07
CA ARG A 96 -15.17 -3.08 -0.06
C ARG A 96 -14.51 -2.54 -1.34
N LYS A 97 -15.28 -1.77 -2.12
CA LYS A 97 -14.84 -1.22 -3.42
C LYS A 97 -13.55 -0.39 -3.36
N VAL A 98 -13.28 0.27 -2.23
CA VAL A 98 -12.12 1.15 -2.08
C VAL A 98 -10.87 0.32 -1.87
N GLU A 99 -10.88 -0.57 -0.88
CA GLU A 99 -9.82 -1.52 -0.59
C GLU A 99 -9.54 -2.45 -1.76
N ASP A 100 -10.59 -2.91 -2.47
CA ASP A 100 -10.46 -3.71 -3.68
C ASP A 100 -9.59 -2.99 -4.73
N LYS A 101 -9.97 -1.75 -5.08
CA LYS A 101 -9.25 -0.95 -6.08
C LYS A 101 -7.85 -0.57 -5.60
N PHE A 102 -7.71 -0.15 -4.34
CA PHE A 102 -6.42 0.28 -3.78
C PHE A 102 -5.42 -0.86 -3.71
N SER A 103 -5.84 -2.03 -3.23
CA SER A 103 -4.95 -3.20 -3.14
C SER A 103 -4.45 -3.60 -4.53
N LYS A 104 -5.34 -3.71 -5.52
CA LYS A 104 -4.94 -4.01 -6.91
C LYS A 104 -4.05 -2.94 -7.54
N ALA A 105 -4.27 -1.66 -7.24
CA ALA A 105 -3.50 -0.57 -7.83
C ALA A 105 -2.08 -0.43 -7.23
N PHE A 106 -1.90 -0.74 -5.94
CA PHE A 106 -0.65 -0.46 -5.23
C PHE A 106 0.13 -1.70 -4.78
N LEU A 107 -0.55 -2.82 -4.59
CA LEU A 107 0.07 -4.14 -4.48
C LEU A 107 0.17 -4.82 -5.86
N CYS A 108 -0.42 -4.21 -6.90
CA CYS A 108 -0.43 -4.64 -8.29
C CYS A 108 -1.23 -5.93 -8.52
N GLU A 109 -2.21 -5.87 -9.41
CA GLU A 109 -3.02 -7.04 -9.78
C GLU A 109 -2.16 -8.17 -10.36
N GLY A 110 -1.07 -7.87 -11.07
CA GLY A 110 -0.12 -8.89 -11.56
C GLY A 110 0.67 -9.62 -10.46
N TYR A 111 0.61 -9.16 -9.21
CA TYR A 111 1.20 -9.85 -8.05
C TYR A 111 0.15 -10.53 -7.17
N LEU A 112 -1.14 -10.47 -7.54
CA LEU A 112 -2.23 -11.17 -6.86
C LEU A 112 -2.06 -12.69 -7.04
N ARG A 113 -2.03 -13.43 -5.94
CA ARG A 113 -1.98 -14.89 -5.95
C ARG A 113 -3.35 -15.52 -5.83
N GLU A 114 -4.08 -15.12 -4.78
CA GLU A 114 -5.39 -15.67 -4.49
C GLU A 114 -6.23 -14.73 -3.64
N GLN A 115 -7.53 -15.03 -3.57
CA GLN A 115 -8.46 -14.39 -2.65
C GLN A 115 -9.36 -15.45 -2.03
N GLN A 116 -9.38 -15.51 -0.70
CA GLN A 116 -10.23 -16.42 0.06
C GLN A 116 -11.19 -15.58 0.92
N GLY A 117 -12.47 -15.59 0.56
CA GLY A 117 -13.49 -14.77 1.23
C GLY A 117 -13.15 -13.27 1.15
N ARG A 118 -12.94 -12.64 2.31
CA ARG A 118 -12.60 -11.22 2.45
C ARG A 118 -11.10 -10.93 2.52
N ILE A 119 -10.24 -11.94 2.38
CA ILE A 119 -8.79 -11.80 2.45
C ILE A 119 -8.18 -12.02 1.07
N ARG A 120 -7.25 -11.16 0.69
CA ARG A 120 -6.51 -11.22 -0.58
C ARG A 120 -5.01 -11.34 -0.32
N HIS A 121 -4.34 -12.20 -1.08
CA HIS A 121 -2.91 -12.47 -0.97
C HIS A 121 -2.15 -11.98 -2.19
N PHE A 122 -1.08 -11.22 -1.95
CA PHE A 122 -0.14 -10.76 -2.96
C PHE A 122 1.28 -11.23 -2.61
N THR A 123 2.08 -11.56 -3.61
CA THR A 123 3.52 -11.80 -3.43
C THR A 123 4.29 -10.67 -4.09
N ILE A 124 4.88 -9.79 -3.28
CA ILE A 124 5.53 -8.57 -3.74
C ILE A 124 7.03 -8.78 -3.83
N PRO A 125 7.64 -8.68 -5.01
CA PRO A 125 9.06 -8.89 -5.18
C PRO A 125 9.86 -7.65 -4.75
N SER A 126 11.10 -7.89 -4.29
CA SER A 126 12.06 -6.82 -4.06
C SER A 126 12.33 -6.02 -5.34
N HIS A 127 12.30 -4.69 -5.21
CA HIS A 127 12.77 -3.76 -6.24
C HIS A 127 14.25 -3.43 -6.09
N ARG A 128 14.86 -3.74 -4.93
CA ARG A 128 16.31 -3.57 -4.73
C ARG A 128 17.11 -4.66 -5.43
N ALA A 129 16.56 -5.87 -5.51
CA ALA A 129 17.20 -7.00 -6.20
C ALA A 129 17.30 -6.84 -7.73
N ARG A 130 16.49 -5.98 -8.36
CA ARG A 130 16.54 -5.72 -9.81
C ARG A 130 16.23 -4.26 -10.13
N LEU A 131 17.28 -3.49 -10.42
CA LEU A 131 17.16 -2.10 -10.86
C LEU A 131 16.29 -2.00 -12.12
N GLY A 132 15.47 -0.96 -12.21
CA GLY A 132 14.59 -0.71 -13.36
C GLY A 132 13.31 -1.55 -13.40
N ARG A 133 12.98 -2.32 -12.34
CA ARG A 133 11.67 -2.98 -12.24
C ARG A 133 10.55 -1.92 -12.24
N PRO A 134 9.54 -2.01 -13.13
CA PRO A 134 8.39 -1.10 -13.11
C PRO A 134 7.57 -1.29 -11.84
N PHE A 135 6.80 -0.28 -11.44
CA PHE A 135 6.04 -0.30 -10.18
C PHE A 135 5.06 -1.50 -10.08
N CYS A 136 4.39 -1.79 -11.20
CA CYS A 136 3.62 -3.00 -11.43
C CYS A 136 4.18 -3.74 -12.66
N PRO A 137 4.07 -5.08 -12.71
CA PRO A 137 4.53 -5.88 -13.83
C PRO A 137 3.68 -5.66 -15.09
#